data_AF-A0A0B6ZNR7-F1
#
_entry.id   AF-A0A0B6ZNR7-F1
#
_cell.length_a   1.000
_cell.length_b   1.000
_cell.length_c   1.000
_cell.angle_alpha   90.00
_cell.angle_beta   90.00
_cell.angle_gamma   90.00
#
_symmetry.space_group_name_H-M   'P 1'
#
loop_
_entity.id
_entity.type
_entity.pdbx_description
1 polymer ?
#
loop_
_entity_poly.entity_id
_entity_poly.type
_entity_poly.pdbx_seq_one_letter_code
_entity_poly.pdbx_strand_id
1 'polypeptide(L)'
;MACCLSDDLKEQKRINQEIEKQLRKDKSNARKELKLLLLGTGESGKSTFIKQMRIIHGAGYSDEDKRSHIKIVYQNIFMAMHA
;
A
#
# COMPACT_ATOMS: atom_id res chain seq x y z
N MET A 1 4.78 45.54 22.40
CA MET A 1 3.57 45.28 21.59
C MET A 1 3.36 43.76 21.49
N ALA A 2 3.02 43.18 22.64
CA ALA A 2 2.75 41.77 22.93
C ALA A 2 1.36 41.75 23.57
N CYS A 3 0.50 40.75 23.55
CA CYS A 3 0.50 39.38 23.05
C CYS A 3 -0.93 38.90 23.32
N CYS A 4 -1.78 38.80 22.30
CA CYS A 4 -3.12 38.18 22.42
C CYS A 4 -3.44 37.37 21.16
N LEU A 5 -2.56 36.44 20.76
CA LEU A 5 -3.07 35.31 19.99
C LEU A 5 -3.92 34.50 20.97
N SER A 6 -5.23 34.38 20.71
CA SER A 6 -6.08 33.45 21.45
C SER A 6 -5.43 32.07 21.44
N ASP A 7 -5.59 31.31 22.52
CA ASP A 7 -4.96 29.99 22.62
C ASP A 7 -5.39 29.06 21.46
N ASP A 8 -6.60 29.28 20.93
CA ASP A 8 -7.08 28.66 19.69
C ASP A 8 -6.16 28.95 18.50
N LEU A 9 -5.74 30.19 18.26
CA LEU A 9 -4.84 30.53 17.15
C LEU A 9 -3.45 29.91 17.30
N LYS A 10 -2.96 29.77 18.54
CA LYS A 10 -1.70 29.06 18.81
C LYS A 10 -1.83 27.57 18.51
N GLU A 11 -2.93 26.94 18.92
CA GLU A 11 -3.18 25.53 18.65
C GLU A 11 -3.41 25.28 17.16
N GLN A 12 -4.17 26.13 16.46
CA GLN A 12 -4.32 26.06 15.00
C GLN A 12 -2.96 26.15 14.30
N LYS A 13 -2.09 27.06 14.75
CA LYS A 13 -0.74 27.19 14.19
C LYS A 13 0.11 25.93 14.48
N ARG A 14 0.00 25.34 15.67
CA ARG A 14 0.69 24.09 16.04
C ARG A 14 0.23 22.92 15.17
N ILE A 15 -1.08 22.76 15.00
CA ILE A 15 -1.68 21.73 14.14
C ILE A 15 -1.21 21.92 12.70
N ASN A 16 -1.29 23.15 12.17
CA ASN A 16 -0.85 23.44 10.80
C ASN A 16 0.63 23.14 10.60
N GLN A 17 1.49 23.45 11.58
CA GLN A 17 2.91 23.11 11.53
C GLN A 17 3.17 21.60 11.49
N GLU A 18 2.40 20.80 12.25
CA GLU A 18 2.55 19.34 12.22
C GLU A 18 2.05 18.75 10.90
N ILE A 19 0.95 19.27 10.34
CA ILE A 19 0.46 18.90 9.01
C ILE A 19 1.52 19.18 7.94
N GLU A 20 2.08 20.39 7.93
CA GLU A 20 3.14 20.79 6.99
C GLU A 20 4.37 19.89 7.10
N LYS A 21 4.77 19.53 8.32
CA LYS A 21 5.88 18.61 8.57
C LYS A 21 5.58 17.21 8.02
N GLN A 22 4.37 16.71 8.23
CA GLN A 22 3.94 15.42 7.71
C GLN A 22 3.90 15.42 6.17
N LEU A 23 3.34 16.47 5.54
CA LEU A 23 3.32 16.64 4.09
C LEU A 23 4.74 16.66 3.48
N ARG A 24 5.69 17.34 4.13
CA ARG A 24 7.10 17.35 3.68
C ARG A 24 7.73 15.96 3.76
N LYS A 25 7.45 15.22 4.84
CA LYS A 25 7.93 13.84 5.01
C LYS A 25 7.37 12.92 3.94
N ASP A 26 6.06 12.99 3.69
CA ASP A 26 5.39 12.16 2.70
C ASP A 26 5.84 12.49 1.27
N LYS A 27 6.07 13.77 0.96
CA LYS A 27 6.66 14.19 -0.32
C LYS A 27 8.09 13.63 -0.52
N SER A 28 8.89 13.60 0.55
CA SER A 28 10.24 13.02 0.50
C SER A 28 10.20 11.51 0.28
N ASN A 29 9.29 10.82 0.96
CA ASN A 29 9.09 9.38 0.81
C ASN A 29 8.59 9.03 -0.60
N ALA A 30 7.58 9.74 -1.11
CA ALA A 30 7.04 9.52 -2.44
C ALA A 30 8.07 9.74 -3.57
N ARG A 31 9.03 10.66 -3.38
CA ARG A 31 10.15 10.86 -4.32
C ARG A 31 11.13 9.69 -4.36
N LYS A 32 11.22 8.92 -3.28
CA LYS A 32 12.09 7.74 -3.19
C LYS A 32 11.39 6.46 -3.63
N GLU A 33 10.07 6.49 -3.75
CA GLU A 33 9.25 5.36 -4.18
C GLU A 33 9.37 5.14 -5.69
N LEU A 34 9.69 3.92 -6.10
CA LEU A 34 9.74 3.52 -7.50
C LEU A 34 8.40 2.88 -7.89
N LYS A 35 7.68 3.51 -8.83
CA LYS A 35 6.41 2.99 -9.36
C LYS A 35 6.67 2.22 -10.65
N LEU A 36 6.45 0.91 -10.61
CA LEU A 36 6.66 0.00 -11.74
C LEU A 36 5.31 -0.42 -12.33
N LEU A 37 5.17 -0.32 -13.65
CA LEU A 37 4.01 -0.83 -14.39
C LEU A 37 4.40 -2.12 -15.11
N LEU A 38 3.71 -3.22 -14.80
CA LEU A 38 3.93 -4.50 -15.45
C LEU A 38 2.87 -4.73 -16.54
N LEU A 39 3.32 -4.83 -17.79
CA LEU A 39 2.47 -5.03 -18.97
C LEU A 39 2.57 -6.47 -19.49
N GLY A 40 1.52 -6.92 -20.18
CA GLY A 40 1.46 -8.25 -20.78
C GLY A 40 0.01 -8.67 -21.06
N THR A 41 -0.17 -9.59 -22.01
CA THR A 41 -1.47 -10.17 -22.39
C THR A 41 -2.14 -10.92 -21.23
N GLY A 42 -3.39 -11.35 -21.40
CA GLY A 42 -4.03 -12.27 -20.44
C GLY A 42 -3.11 -13.46 -20.13
N GLU A 43 -3.11 -13.93 -18.88
CA GLU A 43 -2.40 -15.14 -18.44
C GLU A 43 -0.86 -15.15 -18.58
N SER A 44 -0.24 -14.07 -19.04
CA SER A 44 1.22 -13.89 -19.16
C SER A 44 2.02 -13.95 -17.84
N GLY A 45 1.41 -14.30 -16.71
CA GLY A 45 2.12 -14.48 -15.44
C GLY A 45 2.39 -13.21 -14.62
N LYS A 46 1.83 -12.06 -15.01
CA LYS A 46 1.97 -10.78 -14.25
C LYS A 46 1.63 -10.93 -12.76
N SER A 47 0.50 -11.56 -12.45
CA SER A 47 0.10 -11.81 -11.06
C SER A 47 1.08 -12.75 -10.35
N THR A 48 1.65 -13.72 -11.05
CA THR A 48 2.66 -14.64 -10.50
C THR A 48 3.95 -13.90 -10.14
N PHE A 49 4.41 -12.99 -10.99
CA PHE A 49 5.57 -12.14 -10.71
C PHE A 49 5.37 -11.31 -9.44
N ILE A 50 4.21 -10.66 -9.30
CA ILE A 50 3.89 -9.88 -8.08
C ILE A 50 3.82 -10.76 -6.83
N LYS A 51 3.27 -11.98 -6.95
CA LYS A 51 3.28 -12.96 -5.83
C LYS A 51 4.71 -13.31 -5.41
N GLN A 52 5.62 -13.53 -6.36
CA GLN A 52 7.03 -13.80 -6.07
C GLN A 52 7.74 -12.61 -5.41
N MET A 53 7.46 -11.38 -5.85
CA MET A 53 7.99 -10.18 -5.19
C MET A 53 7.57 -10.10 -3.71
N ARG A 54 6.32 -10.47 -3.39
CA ARG A 54 5.85 -10.55 -2.00
C ARG A 54 6.57 -11.65 -1.19
N ILE A 55 6.91 -12.77 -1.81
CA ILE A 55 7.61 -13.89 -1.15
C ILE A 55 9.08 -13.55 -0.88
N ILE A 56 9.78 -13.01 -1.88
CA ILE A 56 11.25 -12.82 -1.82
C ILE A 56 11.62 -11.52 -1.12
N HIS A 57 10.88 -10.43 -1.39
CA HIS A 57 11.21 -9.09 -0.93
C HIS A 57 10.18 -8.48 0.04
N GLY A 58 9.04 -9.16 0.25
CA GLY A 58 8.00 -8.73 1.17
C GLY A 58 7.96 -9.55 2.45
N ALA A 59 6.87 -9.41 3.20
CA ALA A 59 6.64 -10.19 4.43
C ALA A 59 6.11 -11.62 4.16
N GLY A 60 6.09 -12.07 2.89
CA GLY A 60 5.46 -13.33 2.52
C GLY A 60 3.95 -13.35 2.76
N TYR A 61 3.41 -14.54 3.02
CA TYR A 61 1.99 -14.78 3.27
C TYR A 61 1.77 -15.28 4.69
N SER A 62 0.92 -14.57 5.43
CA SER A 62 0.45 -15.00 6.75
C SER A 62 -0.44 -16.26 6.63
N ASP A 63 -0.69 -16.92 7.75
CA ASP A 63 -1.61 -18.06 7.75
C ASP A 63 -3.07 -17.64 7.51
N GLU A 64 -3.42 -16.38 7.77
CA GLU A 64 -4.71 -15.81 7.39
C GLU A 64 -4.78 -15.60 5.87
N ASP A 65 -3.72 -15.07 5.25
CA ASP A 65 -3.64 -14.97 3.78
C ASP A 65 -3.78 -16.36 3.16
N LYS A 66 -3.04 -17.37 3.63
CA LYS A 66 -3.12 -18.73 3.08
C LYS A 66 -4.54 -19.30 3.21
N ARG A 67 -5.19 -19.09 4.36
CA ARG A 67 -6.58 -19.52 4.60
C ARG A 67 -7.56 -18.86 3.64
N SER A 68 -7.41 -17.56 3.35
CA SER A 68 -8.28 -16.89 2.37
C SER A 68 -8.08 -17.41 0.94
N HIS A 69 -6.87 -17.85 0.60
CA HIS A 69 -6.57 -18.42 -0.72
C HIS A 69 -7.17 -19.82 -0.94
N ILE A 70 -7.53 -20.56 0.12
CA ILE A 70 -8.14 -21.90 -0.01
C ILE A 70 -9.37 -21.87 -0.92
N LYS A 71 -10.25 -20.87 -0.75
CA LYS A 71 -11.45 -20.70 -1.59
C LYS A 71 -11.11 -20.50 -3.07
N ILE A 72 -10.06 -19.73 -3.34
CA ILE A 72 -9.58 -19.46 -4.71
C ILE A 72 -9.03 -20.75 -5.33
N VAL A 73 -8.31 -21.57 -4.57
CA VAL A 73 -7.81 -22.87 -5.05
C VAL A 73 -8.97 -23.77 -5.45
N TYR A 74 -10.00 -23.90 -4.61
CA TYR A 74 -11.19 -24.68 -4.95
C TYR A 74 -11.91 -24.16 -6.20
N GLN A 75 -12.08 -22.85 -6.30
CA GLN A 75 -12.68 -22.22 -7.49
C GLN A 75 -11.87 -22.55 -8.76
N ASN A 76 -10.54 -22.46 -8.70
CA ASN A 76 -9.67 -22.77 -9.83
C ASN A 76 -9.76 -24.25 -10.24
N ILE A 77 -9.84 -25.18 -9.27
CA ILE A 77 -10.04 -26.61 -9.55
C ILE A 77 -11.37 -26.81 -10.29
N PHE A 78 -12.46 -26.24 -9.77
CA PHE A 78 -13.77 -26.38 -10.38
C PHE A 78 -13.82 -25.79 -11.80
N MET A 79 -13.26 -24.59 -11.98
CA MET A 79 -13.15 -23.96 -13.31
C MET A 79 -12.34 -24.81 -14.28
N ALA A 80 -11.24 -25.41 -13.83
CA ALA A 80 -10.41 -26.28 -14.67
C ALA A 80 -11.09 -27.61 -15.05
N MET A 81 -12.02 -28.11 -14.23
CA MET A 81 -12.79 -29.32 -14.53
C MET A 81 -13.99 -29.07 -15.44
N HIS A 82 -14.49 -27.84 -15.50
CA HIS A 82 -15.62 -27.43 -16.35
C HIS A 82 -15.21 -26.91 -17.73
N ALA A 83 -13.92 -26.60 -17.91
CA ALA A 83 -13.31 -26.27 -19.19
C ALA A 83 -12.97 -27.54 -19.98
#